data_AF-A0A6G4PL48-F1
#
_entry.id   AF-A0A6G4PL48-F1
#
_cell.length_a   1.000
_cell.length_b   1.000
_cell.length_c   1.000
_cell.angle_alpha   90.00
_cell.angle_beta   90.00
_cell.angle_gamma   90.00
#
_symmetry.space_group_name_H-M   'P 1'
#
loop_
_entity.id
_entity.type
_entity.pdbx_description
1 polymer ?
#
loop_
_entity_poly.entity_id
_entity_poly.type
_entity_poly.pdbx_seq_one_letter_code
_entity_poly.pdbx_strand_id
1 'polypeptide(L)'
;IGYDPSHRGDSAGCVVLAPPVVAGGKFRILERHQWKGMDFATQAESIRKLTEKYNVEYIGIDATGLGVGVFQLVRSFYPAARDIRYTPEMKTAMVLKAKDVIRRGCLEYDVSATDITSSFMAIRKTMTSSGRSATYEASRSEEASHADLAWATMHALLNEPLTAGISTPLTSTILEFY
;
A
#
# COMPACT_ATOMS: atom_id res chain seq x y z
N ILE A 1 -0.71 3.54 6.97
CA ILE A 1 -0.17 2.16 7.01
C ILE A 1 -0.76 1.36 5.86
N GLY A 2 0.06 0.57 5.19
CA GLY A 2 -0.41 -0.43 4.23
C GLY A 2 0.12 -1.81 4.62
N TYR A 3 -0.69 -2.83 4.38
CA TYR A 3 -0.37 -4.21 4.75
C TYR A 3 -0.78 -5.18 3.64
N ASP A 4 0.12 -6.10 3.29
CA ASP A 4 -0.04 -7.17 2.31
C ASP A 4 0.20 -8.52 3.00
N PRO A 5 -0.79 -9.42 3.08
CA PRO A 5 -0.68 -10.68 3.80
C PRO A 5 0.18 -11.70 3.05
N SER A 6 0.75 -12.65 3.80
CA SER A 6 1.32 -13.87 3.25
C SER A 6 0.21 -14.75 2.67
N HIS A 7 0.33 -15.16 1.40
CA HIS A 7 -0.67 -15.98 0.72
C HIS A 7 -0.26 -17.46 0.67
N ARG A 8 1.04 -17.79 0.65
CA ARG A 8 1.54 -19.17 0.50
C ARG A 8 2.87 -19.44 1.24
N GLY A 9 3.05 -18.89 2.44
CA GLY A 9 4.27 -19.11 3.24
C GLY A 9 5.43 -18.18 2.88
N ASP A 10 5.17 -17.19 2.04
CA ASP A 10 5.98 -15.98 1.84
C ASP A 10 5.88 -15.05 3.06
N SER A 11 6.60 -13.93 3.02
CA SER A 11 6.49 -12.89 4.05
C SER A 11 5.25 -12.03 3.85
N ALA A 12 4.64 -11.58 4.96
CA ALA A 12 3.66 -10.49 4.94
C ALA A 12 4.39 -9.15 5.02
N GLY A 13 4.02 -8.21 4.15
CA GLY A 13 4.60 -6.88 4.08
C GLY A 13 3.78 -5.87 4.89
N CYS A 14 4.44 -5.01 5.66
CA CYS A 14 3.80 -3.88 6.33
C CYS A 14 4.65 -2.61 6.17
N VAL A 15 4.02 -1.50 5.80
CA VAL A 15 4.70 -0.22 5.55
C VAL A 15 3.98 0.92 6.24
N VAL A 16 4.75 1.73 6.97
CA VAL A 16 4.33 3.04 7.48
C VAL A 16 4.80 4.11 6.49
N LEU A 17 3.83 4.77 5.87
CA LEU A 17 4.05 5.82 4.89
C LEU A 17 3.54 7.15 5.46
N ALA A 18 4.42 8.13 5.60
CA ALA A 18 4.03 9.50 5.88
C ALA A 18 3.53 10.17 4.59
N PRO A 19 2.30 10.71 4.57
CA PRO A 19 1.83 11.50 3.46
C PRO A 19 2.56 12.85 3.41
N PRO A 20 2.58 13.53 2.25
CA PRO A 20 3.07 14.89 2.18
C PRO A 20 2.13 15.86 2.89
N VAL A 21 2.70 16.94 3.45
CA VAL A 21 1.92 18.02 4.09
C VAL A 21 1.22 18.93 3.06
N VAL A 22 1.69 18.89 1.81
CA VAL A 22 1.16 19.68 0.69
C VAL A 22 0.89 18.77 -0.51
N ALA A 23 -0.11 19.11 -1.32
CA ALA A 23 -0.39 18.40 -2.57
C ALA A 23 0.86 18.37 -3.48
N GLY A 24 1.13 17.20 -4.07
CA GLY A 24 2.33 16.98 -4.90
C GLY A 24 3.65 16.90 -4.13
N GLY A 25 3.61 16.97 -2.80
CA GLY A 25 4.80 16.77 -1.97
C GLY A 25 5.31 15.33 -1.95
N LYS A 26 6.29 15.07 -1.09
CA LYS A 26 6.94 13.76 -0.98
C LYS A 26 6.31 12.88 0.10
N PHE A 27 5.97 11.66 -0.30
CA PHE A 27 5.69 10.54 0.59
C PHE A 27 7.00 9.96 1.13
N ARG A 28 7.00 9.58 2.41
CA ARG A 28 8.20 9.00 3.06
C ARG A 28 7.87 7.69 3.71
N ILE A 29 8.56 6.62 3.32
CA ILE A 29 8.48 5.35 4.05
C ILE A 29 9.29 5.52 5.33
N LEU A 30 8.59 5.52 6.47
CA LEU A 30 9.19 5.73 7.79
C LEU A 30 9.64 4.41 8.42
N GLU A 31 8.87 3.35 8.20
CA GLU A 31 9.11 2.03 8.77
C GLU A 31 8.54 0.96 7.85
N ARG A 32 9.19 -0.19 7.82
CA ARG A 32 8.80 -1.34 7.01
C ARG A 32 9.09 -2.65 7.74
N HIS A 33 8.25 -3.65 7.50
CA HIS A 33 8.42 -4.98 8.05
C HIS A 33 8.08 -6.04 7.01
N GLN A 34 8.82 -7.15 7.07
CA GLN A 34 8.51 -8.40 6.39
C GLN A 34 8.39 -9.49 7.46
N TRP A 35 7.17 -9.99 7.66
CA TRP A 35 6.87 -10.96 8.71
C TRP A 35 6.72 -12.35 8.11
N LYS A 36 7.64 -13.26 8.43
CA LYS A 36 7.61 -14.64 7.96
C LYS A 36 7.16 -15.57 9.09
N GLY A 37 6.18 -16.43 8.81
CA GLY A 37 5.72 -17.47 9.76
C GLY A 37 4.95 -16.96 10.98
N MET A 38 4.55 -15.69 11.01
CA MET A 38 3.71 -15.15 12.09
C MET A 38 2.24 -15.52 11.87
N ASP A 39 1.53 -15.86 12.94
CA ASP A 39 0.08 -16.01 12.90
C ASP A 39 -0.64 -14.66 12.73
N PHE A 40 -1.94 -14.70 12.42
CA PHE A 40 -2.71 -13.48 12.17
C PHE A 40 -2.82 -12.58 13.40
N ALA A 41 -2.87 -13.14 14.60
CA ALA A 41 -2.97 -12.37 15.84
C ALA A 41 -1.68 -11.57 16.09
N THR A 42 -0.52 -12.19 15.90
CA THR A 42 0.79 -11.54 16.04
C THR A 42 0.99 -10.44 15.01
N GLN A 43 0.53 -10.66 13.78
CA GLN A 43 0.58 -9.64 12.73
C GLN A 43 -0.34 -8.45 13.06
N ALA A 44 -1.58 -8.71 13.51
CA ALA A 44 -2.51 -7.65 13.92
C ALA A 44 -1.99 -6.85 15.12
N GLU A 45 -1.41 -7.52 16.11
CA GLU A 45 -0.80 -6.85 17.28
C GLU A 45 0.43 -6.02 16.87
N SER A 46 1.21 -6.49 15.89
CA SER A 46 2.31 -5.69 15.34
C SER A 46 1.81 -4.43 14.64
N ILE A 47 0.70 -4.51 13.88
CA ILE A 47 0.03 -3.33 13.32
C ILE A 47 -0.47 -2.41 14.44
N ARG A 48 -1.05 -2.95 15.51
CA ARG A 48 -1.51 -2.16 16.66
C ARG A 48 -0.38 -1.34 17.27
N LYS A 49 0.79 -1.93 17.50
CA LYS A 49 1.97 -1.19 18.00
C LYS A 49 2.38 -0.04 17.09
N LEU A 50 2.21 -0.17 15.77
CA LEU A 50 2.44 0.93 14.84
C LEU A 50 1.39 2.05 15.01
N THR A 51 0.14 1.71 15.32
CA THR A 51 -0.89 2.72 15.64
C THR A 51 -0.65 3.44 16.97
N GLU A 52 0.09 2.82 17.89
CA GLU A 52 0.50 3.43 19.16
C GLU A 52 1.75 4.32 18.97
N LYS A 53 2.61 3.99 17.99
CA LYS A 53 3.86 4.72 17.68
C LYS A 53 3.65 5.93 16.78
N TYR A 54 2.67 5.89 15.88
CA TYR A 54 2.43 6.94 14.88
C TYR A 54 1.01 7.48 14.97
N ASN A 55 0.81 8.76 14.62
CA ASN A 55 -0.52 9.29 14.36
C ASN A 55 -1.04 8.74 13.02
N VAL A 56 -1.74 7.62 13.07
CA VAL A 56 -2.22 6.92 11.87
C VAL A 56 -3.55 7.50 11.43
N GLU A 57 -3.63 7.95 10.17
CA GLU A 57 -4.88 8.44 9.56
C GLU A 57 -5.59 7.39 8.71
N TYR A 58 -4.83 6.43 8.19
CA TYR A 58 -5.32 5.43 7.25
C TYR A 58 -4.59 4.10 7.41
N ILE A 59 -5.34 3.01 7.36
CA ILE A 59 -4.83 1.65 7.28
C ILE A 59 -5.51 0.95 6.11
N GLY A 60 -4.73 0.57 5.09
CA GLY A 60 -5.18 -0.24 3.96
C GLY A 60 -4.65 -1.67 4.11
N ILE A 61 -5.56 -2.65 4.14
CA ILE A 61 -5.23 -4.06 4.29
C ILE A 61 -5.74 -4.82 3.08
N ASP A 62 -4.87 -5.56 2.40
CA ASP A 62 -5.33 -6.60 1.47
C ASP A 62 -6.09 -7.66 2.27
N ALA A 63 -7.40 -7.68 2.09
CA ALA A 63 -8.32 -8.60 2.75
C ALA A 63 -8.75 -9.72 1.79
N THR A 64 -7.90 -10.07 0.82
CA THR A 64 -8.12 -11.19 -0.10
C THR A 64 -7.63 -12.48 0.56
N GLY A 65 -8.45 -13.53 0.55
CA GLY A 65 -8.07 -14.84 1.09
C GLY A 65 -7.70 -14.80 2.58
N LEU A 66 -6.44 -15.08 2.90
CA LEU A 66 -5.94 -15.15 4.27
C LEU A 66 -5.92 -13.77 4.98
N GLY A 67 -5.84 -12.67 4.22
CA GLY A 67 -5.83 -11.31 4.76
C GLY A 67 -7.11 -10.92 5.52
N VAL A 68 -8.21 -11.64 5.31
CA VAL A 68 -9.49 -11.41 6.03
C VAL A 68 -9.31 -11.55 7.54
N GLY A 69 -8.51 -12.51 8.00
CA GLY A 69 -8.28 -12.76 9.42
C GLY A 69 -7.60 -11.57 10.11
N VAL A 70 -6.52 -11.06 9.50
CA VAL A 70 -5.80 -9.88 10.02
C VAL A 70 -6.70 -8.64 9.95
N PHE A 71 -7.44 -8.45 8.86
CA PHE A 71 -8.36 -7.31 8.72
C PHE A 71 -9.39 -7.25 9.85
N GLN A 72 -10.03 -8.37 10.19
CA GLN A 72 -11.02 -8.44 11.26
C GLN A 72 -10.42 -8.08 12.63
N LEU A 73 -9.23 -8.60 12.92
CA LEU A 73 -8.52 -8.29 14.16
C LEU A 73 -8.12 -6.82 14.24
N VAL A 74 -7.59 -6.26 13.15
CA VAL A 74 -7.21 -4.83 13.11
C VAL A 74 -8.43 -3.92 13.28
N ARG A 75 -9.55 -4.25 12.65
CA ARG A 75 -10.82 -3.51 12.79
C ARG A 75 -11.35 -3.44 14.21
N SER A 76 -10.96 -4.37 15.10
CA SER A 76 -11.39 -4.36 16.50
C SER A 76 -10.78 -3.21 17.31
N PHE A 77 -9.55 -2.81 17.00
CA PHE A 77 -8.85 -1.71 17.69
C PHE A 77 -8.68 -0.46 16.82
N TYR A 78 -8.77 -0.58 15.49
CA TYR A 78 -8.76 0.53 14.55
C TYR A 78 -9.95 0.41 13.58
N PRO A 79 -11.16 0.85 13.99
CA PRO A 79 -12.36 0.71 13.17
C PRO A 79 -12.28 1.44 11.82
N ALA A 80 -11.42 2.44 11.65
CA ALA A 80 -11.28 3.13 10.37
C ALA A 80 -10.45 2.37 9.31
N ALA A 81 -9.93 1.17 9.62
CA ALA A 81 -9.19 0.35 8.66
C ALA A 81 -10.07 -0.02 7.46
N ARG A 82 -9.48 0.00 6.25
CA ARG A 82 -10.17 -0.30 5.00
C ARG A 82 -9.67 -1.61 4.39
N ASP A 83 -10.60 -2.44 3.94
CA ASP A 83 -10.30 -3.61 3.14
C ASP A 83 -9.97 -3.22 1.70
N ILE A 84 -8.98 -3.89 1.13
CA ILE A 84 -8.62 -3.82 -0.27
C ILE A 84 -8.90 -5.19 -0.86
N ARG A 85 -9.73 -5.23 -1.89
CA ARG A 85 -10.06 -6.47 -2.62
C ARG A 85 -9.25 -6.51 -3.91
N TYR A 86 -8.44 -7.54 -4.09
CA TYR A 86 -7.57 -7.69 -5.25
C TYR A 86 -8.34 -8.14 -6.50
N THR A 87 -8.95 -7.18 -7.20
CA THR A 87 -9.36 -7.37 -8.59
C THR A 87 -8.20 -7.00 -9.54
N PRO A 88 -8.16 -7.51 -10.78
CA PRO A 88 -7.17 -7.08 -11.77
C PRO A 88 -7.13 -5.57 -12.00
N GLU A 89 -8.30 -4.92 -11.95
CA GLU A 89 -8.46 -3.48 -12.11
C GLU A 89 -7.85 -2.73 -10.92
N MET A 90 -8.13 -3.18 -9.70
CA MET A 90 -7.54 -2.61 -8.47
C MET A 90 -6.01 -2.72 -8.48
N LYS A 91 -5.46 -3.88 -8.84
CA LYS A 91 -4.01 -4.06 -9.00
C LYS A 91 -3.40 -3.09 -10.00
N THR A 92 -4.05 -2.97 -11.16
CA THR A 92 -3.59 -2.06 -12.22
C THR A 92 -3.62 -0.61 -11.73
N ALA A 93 -4.70 -0.18 -11.08
CA ALA A 93 -4.80 1.17 -10.54
C ALA A 93 -3.71 1.48 -9.50
N MET A 94 -3.46 0.54 -8.57
CA MET A 94 -2.41 0.66 -7.55
C MET A 94 -1.01 0.82 -8.16
N VAL A 95 -0.67 -0.04 -9.13
CA VAL A 95 0.65 0.00 -9.78
C VAL A 95 0.82 1.28 -10.60
N LEU A 96 -0.20 1.69 -11.35
CA LEU A 96 -0.14 2.93 -12.13
C LEU A 96 0.03 4.15 -11.23
N LYS A 97 -0.65 4.19 -10.09
CA LYS A 97 -0.51 5.25 -9.11
C LYS A 97 0.89 5.29 -8.48
N ALA A 98 1.40 4.15 -8.01
CA ALA A 98 2.76 4.11 -7.47
C ALA A 98 3.81 4.49 -8.52
N LYS A 99 3.64 4.04 -9.77
CA LYS A 99 4.51 4.43 -10.88
C LYS A 99 4.50 5.94 -11.11
N ASP A 100 3.35 6.60 -11.02
CA ASP A 100 3.26 8.06 -11.14
C ASP A 100 3.97 8.77 -9.99
N VAL A 101 3.74 8.35 -8.74
CA VAL A 101 4.43 8.89 -7.55
C VAL A 101 5.95 8.76 -7.67
N ILE A 102 6.44 7.58 -8.08
CA ILE A 102 7.87 7.32 -8.27
C ILE A 102 8.44 8.17 -9.41
N ARG A 103 7.75 8.25 -10.55
CA ARG A 103 8.19 9.03 -11.73
C ARG A 103 8.33 10.52 -11.41
N ARG A 104 7.47 11.05 -10.53
CA ARG A 104 7.53 12.45 -10.07
C ARG A 104 8.63 12.70 -9.03
N GLY A 105 9.33 11.67 -8.57
CA GLY A 105 10.31 11.78 -7.48
C GLY A 105 9.66 12.06 -6.11
N CYS A 106 8.40 11.65 -5.94
CA CYS A 106 7.61 11.91 -4.74
C CYS A 106 7.64 10.76 -3.73
N LEU A 107 8.37 9.66 -3.97
CA LEU A 107 8.55 8.59 -2.99
C LEU A 107 9.98 8.61 -2.46
N GLU A 108 10.14 8.82 -1.15
CA GLU A 108 11.41 8.79 -0.45
C GLU A 108 11.43 7.66 0.59
N TYR A 109 12.61 7.09 0.79
CA TYR A 109 12.92 6.11 1.82
C TYR A 109 14.41 6.16 2.14
N ASP A 110 14.81 5.57 3.26
CA ASP A 110 16.21 5.51 3.66
C ASP A 110 17.04 4.73 2.62
N VAL A 111 18.24 5.23 2.30
CA VAL A 111 19.12 4.62 1.28
C VAL A 111 19.53 3.18 1.62
N SER A 112 19.57 2.83 2.91
CA SER A 112 19.88 1.46 3.37
C SER A 112 18.75 0.47 3.13
N ALA A 113 17.52 0.94 2.88
CA ALA A 113 16.35 0.11 2.63
C ALA A 113 16.30 -0.40 1.17
N THR A 114 17.34 -1.13 0.76
CA THR A 114 17.50 -1.68 -0.59
C THR A 114 16.42 -2.70 -0.96
N ASP A 115 15.83 -3.35 0.04
CA ASP A 115 14.72 -4.29 -0.08
C ASP A 115 13.41 -3.65 -0.59
N ILE A 116 13.18 -2.36 -0.30
CA ILE A 116 12.05 -1.61 -0.90
C ILE A 116 12.22 -1.57 -2.42
N THR A 117 13.41 -1.20 -2.88
CA THR A 117 13.75 -1.13 -4.31
C THR A 117 13.58 -2.49 -4.98
N SER A 118 14.14 -3.56 -4.39
CA SER A 118 14.03 -4.90 -4.96
C SER A 118 12.57 -5.39 -5.00
N SER A 119 11.77 -5.07 -3.99
CA SER A 119 10.35 -5.41 -3.94
C SER A 119 9.56 -4.76 -5.08
N PHE A 120 9.83 -3.48 -5.38
CA PHE A 120 9.21 -2.81 -6.54
C PHE A 120 9.67 -3.41 -7.88
N MET A 121 10.95 -3.76 -8.01
CA MET A 121 11.50 -4.37 -9.23
C MET A 121 10.99 -5.79 -9.47
N ALA A 122 10.49 -6.47 -8.43
CA ALA A 122 9.90 -7.80 -8.55
C ALA A 122 8.52 -7.80 -9.24
N ILE A 123 7.86 -6.64 -9.35
CA ILE A 123 6.55 -6.52 -10.01
C ILE A 123 6.72 -6.45 -11.53
N ARG A 124 6.05 -7.35 -12.24
CA ARG A 124 6.09 -7.44 -13.71
C ARG A 124 4.70 -7.30 -14.30
N LYS A 125 4.63 -6.65 -15.47
CA LYS A 125 3.42 -6.62 -16.28
C LYS A 125 3.25 -7.99 -16.95
N THR A 126 2.06 -8.58 -16.84
CA THR A 126 1.70 -9.86 -17.45
C THR A 126 0.31 -9.76 -18.09
N MET A 127 -0.14 -10.81 -18.78
CA MET A 127 -1.51 -10.92 -19.29
C MET A 127 -2.37 -11.69 -18.28
N THR A 128 -3.64 -11.29 -18.14
CA THR A 128 -4.64 -12.06 -17.40
C THR A 128 -4.78 -13.47 -17.99
N SER A 129 -5.33 -14.41 -17.22
CA SER A 129 -5.52 -15.81 -17.64
C SER A 129 -6.34 -15.95 -18.93
N SER A 130 -7.22 -14.98 -19.21
CA SER A 130 -8.01 -14.91 -20.45
C SER A 130 -7.25 -14.39 -21.67
N GLY A 131 -6.06 -13.80 -21.47
CA GLY A 131 -5.29 -13.12 -22.51
C GLY A 131 -5.88 -11.79 -23.00
N ARG A 132 -7.03 -11.35 -22.48
CA ARG A 132 -7.75 -10.17 -22.99
C ARG A 132 -7.26 -8.84 -22.41
N SER A 133 -6.65 -8.87 -21.24
CA SER A 133 -6.22 -7.67 -20.53
C SER A 133 -4.86 -7.88 -19.88
N ALA A 134 -4.06 -6.82 -19.80
CA ALA A 134 -2.83 -6.82 -19.03
C ALA A 134 -3.11 -6.61 -17.54
N THR A 135 -2.28 -7.20 -16.68
CA THR A 135 -2.30 -7.06 -15.22
C THR A 135 -0.86 -7.03 -14.69
N TYR A 136 -0.70 -6.94 -13.38
CA TYR A 136 0.60 -6.93 -12.72
C TYR A 136 0.70 -8.08 -11.71
N GLU A 137 1.84 -8.76 -11.70
CA GLU A 137 2.13 -9.87 -10.82
C GLU A 137 3.57 -9.81 -10.29
N ALA A 138 3.77 -10.37 -9.10
CA ALA A 138 5.09 -10.52 -8.52
C ALA A 138 5.82 -11.74 -9.13
N SER A 139 7.11 -11.59 -9.43
CA SER A 139 7.98 -12.73 -9.74
C SER A 139 8.04 -13.66 -8.52
N ARG A 140 7.83 -14.97 -8.72
CA ARG A 140 7.71 -15.98 -7.65
C ARG A 140 8.99 -16.77 -7.37
N SER A 141 10.15 -16.33 -7.84
CA SER A 141 11.43 -17.01 -7.56
C SER A 141 11.87 -16.72 -6.12
N GLU A 142 12.38 -17.72 -5.39
CA GLU A 142 12.91 -17.53 -4.03
C GLU A 142 14.07 -16.51 -3.99
N GLU A 143 14.81 -16.31 -5.08
CA GLU A 143 15.83 -15.26 -5.18
C GLU A 143 15.24 -13.86 -5.41
N ALA A 144 14.00 -13.76 -5.88
CA ALA A 144 13.31 -12.47 -6.00
C ALA A 144 12.69 -12.13 -4.65
N SER A 145 13.34 -11.19 -3.95
CA SER A 145 12.76 -10.44 -2.83
C SER A 145 11.26 -10.21 -3.10
N HIS A 146 10.40 -10.74 -2.23
CA HIS A 146 8.96 -10.73 -2.42
C HIS A 146 8.45 -9.30 -2.68
N ALA A 147 7.42 -9.17 -3.52
CA ALA A 147 6.81 -7.87 -3.85
C ALA A 147 5.94 -7.30 -2.71
N ASP A 148 5.97 -7.92 -1.53
CA ASP A 148 5.12 -7.64 -0.38
C ASP A 148 5.31 -6.22 0.16
N LEU A 149 6.55 -5.72 0.25
CA LEU A 149 6.81 -4.32 0.63
C LEU A 149 6.28 -3.32 -0.41
N ALA A 150 6.38 -3.64 -1.69
CA ALA A 150 5.84 -2.80 -2.76
C ALA A 150 4.30 -2.77 -2.72
N TRP A 151 3.64 -3.92 -2.55
CA TRP A 151 2.19 -4.01 -2.36
C TRP A 151 1.72 -3.27 -1.12
N ALA A 152 2.38 -3.49 0.03
CA ALA A 152 2.10 -2.75 1.25
C ALA A 152 2.26 -1.23 1.06
N THR A 153 3.29 -0.78 0.34
CA THR A 153 3.46 0.64 -0.01
C THR A 153 2.31 1.16 -0.87
N MET A 154 1.90 0.38 -1.89
CA MET A 154 0.78 0.72 -2.76
C MET A 154 -0.56 0.80 -2.00
N HIS A 155 -0.78 -0.07 -1.01
CA HIS A 155 -1.96 -0.02 -0.14
C HIS A 155 -2.02 1.27 0.66
N ALA A 156 -0.87 1.71 1.20
CA ALA A 156 -0.78 2.99 1.90
C ALA A 156 -1.03 4.18 0.95
N LEU A 157 -0.47 4.12 -0.27
CA LEU A 157 -0.65 5.17 -1.27
C LEU A 157 -2.10 5.33 -1.69
N LEU A 158 -2.94 4.29 -1.67
CA LEU A 158 -4.36 4.36 -2.04
C LEU A 158 -5.15 5.46 -1.33
N ASN A 159 -4.74 5.88 -0.13
CA ASN A 159 -5.41 6.95 0.61
C ASN A 159 -5.43 8.30 -0.12
N GLU A 160 -4.49 8.56 -1.03
CA GLU A 160 -4.49 9.78 -1.85
C GLU A 160 -5.60 9.72 -2.93
N PRO A 161 -6.48 10.72 -3.07
CA PRO A 161 -7.42 10.76 -4.19
C PRO A 161 -6.66 10.88 -5.53
N LEU A 162 -7.05 10.09 -6.54
CA LEU A 162 -6.47 10.14 -7.90
C LEU A 162 -6.51 11.55 -8.53
N THR A 163 -7.42 12.41 -8.06
CA THR A 163 -7.56 13.81 -8.47
C THR A 163 -6.49 14.75 -7.89
N ALA A 164 -5.62 14.33 -6.96
CA ALA A 164 -4.59 15.22 -6.39
C ALA A 164 -3.53 15.67 -7.42
N GLY A 165 -3.45 15.01 -8.59
CA GLY A 165 -2.63 15.43 -9.74
C GLY A 165 -3.38 16.22 -10.82
N ILE A 166 -4.70 16.35 -10.71
CA ILE A 166 -5.52 17.21 -11.57
C ILE A 166 -5.94 18.36 -10.67
N SER A 167 -5.28 19.51 -10.80
CA SER A 167 -5.72 20.76 -10.18
C SER A 167 -7.19 20.97 -10.51
N THR A 168 -8.06 20.52 -9.60
CA THR A 168 -9.48 20.84 -9.63
C THR A 168 -9.49 22.27 -9.13
N PRO A 169 -9.96 23.25 -9.92
CA PRO A 169 -10.06 24.61 -9.42
C PRO A 169 -10.90 24.54 -8.15
N LEU A 170 -10.36 25.05 -7.04
CA LEU A 170 -11.09 25.21 -5.80
C LEU A 170 -12.38 25.95 -6.15
N THR A 171 -13.48 25.22 -6.24
CA THR A 171 -14.80 25.82 -6.38
C THR A 171 -15.08 26.40 -5.02
N SER A 172 -14.78 27.69 -4.87
CA SER A 172 -15.11 28.46 -3.67
C SER A 172 -16.59 28.22 -3.37
N THR A 173 -16.86 27.58 -2.24
CA THR A 173 -18.22 27.34 -1.72
C THR A 173 -18.71 28.54 -0.91
N ILE A 174 -18.05 29.70 -1.05
CA ILE A 174 -18.41 30.93 -0.38
C ILE A 174 -19.34 31.72 -1.31
N LEU A 175 -20.57 31.91 -0.84
CA LEU A 175 -21.58 32.74 -1.49
C LEU A 175 -21.52 34.12 -0.82
N GLU A 176 -21.06 35.14 -1.55
CA GLU A 176 -21.10 36.54 -1.10
C GLU A 176 -22.41 37.18 -1.56
N PHE A 177 -23.10 37.84 -0.63
CA PHE A 177 -24.29 38.65 -0.92
C PHE A 177 -23.88 40.11 -1.15
N TYR A 178 -24.46 40.71 -2.19
CA TYR A 178 -24.55 42.17 -2.36
C TYR A 178 -25.94 42.65 -1.91
#